data_AF-A0A6I8QWS4-F1
#
_entry.id   AF-A0A6I8QWS4-F1
#
_cell.length_a   1.000
_cell.length_b   1.000
_cell.length_c   1.000
_cell.angle_alpha   90.00
_cell.angle_beta   90.00
_cell.angle_gamma   90.00
#
_symmetry.space_group_name_H-M   'P 1'
#
loop_
_entity.id
_entity.type
_entity.pdbx_description
1 polymer ?
#
loop_
_entity_poly.entity_id
_entity_poly.type
_entity_poly.pdbx_seq_one_letter_code
_entity_poly.pdbx_strand_id
1 'polypeptide(L)'
;MQEFLLNTQPSSLGDVPDKTNFLTPTVCGNKLTEVGEECDCGTVQDQCCDAATCKLKPGAQCAEGECCSNCKIKAAGEVCRERNDDDCDLEDVCDGTSPWCPSDRFQANGAPCGKGEGYCYNGTCPTMQRQCTSLWGDSKFLLYNHRT
;
A
#
# COMPACT_ATOMS: atom_id res chain seq x y z
N MET A 1 8.82 -17.46 -6.31
CA MET A 1 8.38 -16.45 -5.31
C MET A 1 8.27 -15.08 -5.95
N GLN A 2 9.35 -14.51 -6.48
CA GLN A 2 9.33 -13.17 -7.09
C GLN A 2 8.38 -13.07 -8.31
N GLU A 3 8.38 -14.06 -9.20
CA GLU A 3 7.41 -14.12 -10.31
C GLU A 3 5.95 -14.19 -9.85
N PHE A 4 5.68 -14.88 -8.73
CA PHE A 4 4.33 -14.94 -8.17
C PHE A 4 3.90 -13.55 -7.73
N LEU A 5 4.71 -12.85 -6.93
CA LEU A 5 4.39 -11.51 -6.44
C LEU A 5 4.18 -10.50 -7.57
N LEU A 6 4.98 -10.58 -8.65
CA LEU A 6 4.82 -9.72 -9.82
C LEU A 6 3.53 -10.00 -10.60
N ASN A 7 3.11 -11.25 -10.67
CA ASN A 7 1.95 -11.66 -11.47
C ASN A 7 0.62 -11.59 -10.71
N THR A 8 0.63 -11.77 -9.39
CA THR A 8 -0.59 -11.83 -8.58
C THR A 8 -0.83 -10.60 -7.73
N GLN A 9 0.21 -9.80 -7.45
CA GLN A 9 0.16 -8.58 -6.63
C GLN A 9 -0.86 -8.67 -5.47
N PRO A 10 -0.65 -9.60 -4.52
CA PRO A 10 -1.64 -9.87 -3.49
C PRO A 10 -1.83 -8.64 -2.60
N SER A 11 -3.01 -8.03 -2.68
CA SER A 11 -3.34 -6.76 -2.02
C SER A 11 -3.15 -6.83 -0.50
N SER A 12 -3.42 -7.99 0.11
CA SER A 12 -3.34 -8.19 1.56
C SER A 12 -1.92 -8.25 2.14
N LEU A 13 -0.88 -8.17 1.30
CA LEU A 13 0.52 -8.19 1.76
C LEU A 13 1.16 -6.80 1.79
N GLY A 14 0.46 -5.77 1.28
CA GLY A 14 0.96 -4.40 1.25
C GLY A 14 0.82 -3.65 2.56
N ASP A 15 -0.17 -4.03 3.38
CA ASP A 15 -0.48 -3.31 4.61
C ASP A 15 0.44 -3.73 5.76
N VAL A 16 0.99 -2.74 6.47
CA VAL A 16 1.71 -2.96 7.73
C VAL A 16 0.68 -3.14 8.86
N PRO A 17 0.69 -4.26 9.60
CA PRO A 17 -0.23 -4.46 10.71
C PRO A 17 -0.06 -3.39 11.80
N ASP A 18 -1.16 -3.04 12.48
CA ASP A 18 -1.08 -2.21 13.68
C ASP A 18 -0.18 -2.87 14.73
N LYS A 19 0.69 -2.07 15.35
CA LYS A 19 1.62 -2.49 16.40
C LYS A 19 0.92 -3.24 17.53
N THR A 20 -0.35 -2.92 17.83
CA THR A 20 -1.11 -3.60 18.88
C THR A 20 -1.55 -5.02 18.54
N ASN A 21 -1.45 -5.44 17.28
CA ASN A 21 -1.87 -6.76 16.82
C ASN A 21 -0.77 -7.83 16.96
N PHE A 22 0.46 -7.44 17.29
CA PHE A 22 1.53 -8.40 17.55
C PHE A 22 1.35 -9.04 18.93
N LEU A 23 1.20 -10.37 18.94
CA LEU A 23 1.05 -11.18 20.16
C LEU A 23 2.41 -11.66 20.72
N THR A 24 3.48 -11.42 19.98
CA THR A 24 4.84 -11.77 20.35
C THR A 24 5.46 -10.70 21.26
N PRO A 25 6.43 -11.07 22.11
CA PRO A 25 7.24 -10.07 22.80
C PRO A 25 7.98 -9.18 21.79
N THR A 26 8.03 -7.88 22.07
CA THR A 26 8.79 -6.90 21.30
C THR A 26 10.28 -7.27 21.18
N VAL A 27 10.84 -7.17 19.97
CA VAL A 27 12.26 -7.46 19.72
C VAL A 27 12.90 -6.37 18.84
N CYS A 28 13.70 -5.52 19.47
CA CYS A 28 14.46 -4.52 18.74
C CYS A 28 15.49 -5.15 17.79
N GLY A 29 15.44 -4.73 16.53
CA GLY A 29 16.33 -5.15 15.45
C GLY A 29 15.74 -6.23 14.54
N ASN A 30 14.44 -6.53 14.66
CA ASN A 30 13.73 -7.49 13.82
C ASN A 30 13.08 -6.84 12.57
N LYS A 31 13.20 -5.51 12.43
CA LYS A 31 12.64 -4.68 11.35
C LYS A 31 11.11 -4.54 11.38
N LEU A 32 10.50 -4.78 12.54
CA LEU A 32 9.08 -4.56 12.78
C LEU A 32 8.97 -3.60 13.95
N THR A 33 8.49 -2.39 13.70
CA THR A 33 8.33 -1.45 14.80
C THR A 33 7.15 -1.87 15.67
N GLU A 34 7.44 -2.40 16.85
CA GLU A 34 6.45 -2.97 17.77
C GLU A 34 6.07 -1.97 18.89
N VAL A 35 5.14 -2.35 19.78
CA VAL A 35 4.77 -1.51 20.93
C VAL A 35 6.00 -1.24 21.80
N GLY A 36 6.28 0.04 22.07
CA GLY A 36 7.42 0.49 22.88
C GLY A 36 8.62 1.00 22.06
N GLU A 37 8.66 0.66 20.77
CA GLU A 37 9.66 1.12 19.81
C GLU A 37 9.15 2.34 19.04
N GLU A 38 10.07 3.25 18.70
CA GLU A 38 9.78 4.41 17.86
C GLU A 38 10.14 4.16 16.39
N CYS A 39 11.05 3.22 16.15
CA CYS A 39 11.50 2.76 14.84
C CYS A 39 12.26 1.43 15.00
N ASP A 40 12.29 0.60 13.95
CA ASP A 40 13.19 -0.54 13.87
C ASP A 40 13.83 -0.66 12.47
N CYS A 41 15.13 -0.36 12.39
CA CYS A 41 15.91 -0.43 11.14
C CYS A 41 16.71 -1.76 11.01
N GLY A 42 16.46 -2.72 11.88
CA GLY A 42 17.25 -3.92 12.04
C GLY A 42 18.53 -3.67 12.83
N THR A 43 19.54 -4.51 12.62
CA THR A 43 20.83 -4.42 13.31
C THR A 43 21.80 -3.40 12.69
N VAL A 44 21.43 -2.79 11.56
CA VAL A 44 22.27 -1.85 10.80
C VAL A 44 21.83 -0.43 11.12
N GLN A 45 22.77 0.45 11.41
CA GLN A 45 22.48 1.83 11.77
C GLN A 45 21.79 2.60 10.63
N ASP A 46 20.67 3.24 10.95
CA ASP A 46 19.98 4.17 10.07
C ASP A 46 20.26 5.65 10.43
N GLN A 47 20.03 6.58 9.51
CA GLN A 47 20.22 8.01 9.75
C GLN A 47 19.24 8.61 10.77
N CYS A 48 18.03 8.06 10.87
CA CYS A 48 16.95 8.54 11.72
C CYS A 48 16.73 7.63 12.94
N CYS A 49 17.05 6.34 12.82
CA CYS A 49 16.84 5.35 13.88
C CYS A 49 18.15 4.91 14.57
N ASP A 50 18.10 4.76 15.89
CA ASP A 50 19.13 4.09 16.67
C ASP A 50 18.88 2.58 16.74
N ALA A 51 19.62 1.81 15.94
CA ALA A 51 19.50 0.35 15.84
C ALA A 51 19.72 -0.39 17.17
N ALA A 52 20.47 0.20 18.12
CA ALA A 52 20.72 -0.45 19.40
C ALA A 52 19.56 -0.29 20.40
N THR A 53 18.73 0.75 20.22
CA THR A 53 17.70 1.13 21.19
C THR A 53 16.29 1.18 20.61
N CYS A 54 16.15 1.09 19.28
CA CYS A 54 14.89 1.25 18.54
C CYS A 54 14.17 2.57 18.89
N LYS A 55 14.99 3.61 19.06
CA LYS A 55 14.57 4.99 19.33
C LYS A 55 14.97 5.92 18.20
N LEU A 56 14.20 6.98 18.02
CA LEU A 56 14.57 8.02 17.08
C LEU A 56 15.82 8.76 17.57
N LYS A 57 16.71 9.06 16.63
CA LYS A 57 17.88 9.89 16.91
C LYS A 57 17.46 11.32 17.22
N PRO A 58 18.28 12.08 17.99
CA PRO A 58 17.99 13.46 18.31
C PRO A 58 17.69 14.31 17.06
N GLY A 59 16.53 14.96 17.06
CA GLY A 59 16.08 15.81 15.95
C GLY A 59 15.32 15.10 14.82
N ALA A 60 15.26 13.77 14.82
CA ALA A 60 14.37 13.02 13.93
C ALA A 60 12.91 13.13 14.41
N GLN A 61 12.00 13.28 13.47
CA GLN A 61 10.55 13.24 13.71
C GLN A 61 9.94 11.89 13.30
N CYS A 62 10.63 11.17 12.40
CA CYS A 62 10.24 9.88 11.89
C CYS A 62 11.48 9.14 11.36
N ALA A 63 11.37 7.83 11.16
CA ALA A 63 12.38 7.00 10.51
C ALA A 63 11.81 6.12 9.40
N GLU A 64 10.49 5.91 9.39
CA GLU A 64 9.76 5.01 8.49
C GLU A 64 8.42 5.64 8.12
N GLY A 65 7.73 5.03 7.14
CA GLY A 65 6.46 5.48 6.58
C GLY A 65 6.61 6.31 5.30
N GLU A 66 5.59 6.24 4.45
CA GLU A 66 5.56 6.87 3.12
C GLU A 66 5.56 8.41 3.20
N CYS A 67 5.12 8.95 4.35
CA CYS A 67 5.15 10.37 4.67
C CYS A 67 6.38 10.80 5.48
N CYS A 68 7.42 9.96 5.54
CA CYS A 68 8.72 10.33 6.11
C CYS A 68 9.77 10.58 5.03
N SER A 69 10.50 11.70 5.12
CA SER A 69 11.63 12.01 4.24
C SER A 69 12.72 12.73 5.02
N ASN A 70 13.97 12.27 4.92
CA ASN A 70 15.12 12.85 5.62
C ASN A 70 14.87 13.08 7.13
N CYS A 71 14.28 12.06 7.78
CA CYS A 71 13.90 12.08 9.20
C CYS A 71 12.86 13.15 9.58
N LYS A 72 12.14 13.71 8.61
CA LYS A 72 11.09 14.71 8.79
C LYS A 72 9.77 14.24 8.20
N ILE A 73 8.68 14.64 8.83
CA ILE A 73 7.35 14.39 8.29
C ILE A 73 7.18 15.30 7.07
N LYS A 74 6.73 14.71 5.94
CA LYS A 74 6.44 15.43 4.71
C LYS A 74 5.34 16.48 4.92
N ALA A 75 5.32 17.51 4.07
CA ALA A 75 4.30 18.55 4.21
C ALA A 75 2.89 18.03 3.87
N ALA A 76 1.88 18.68 4.45
CA ALA A 76 0.49 18.37 4.12
C ALA A 76 0.23 18.57 2.61
N GLY A 77 -0.42 17.59 1.98
CA GLY A 77 -0.73 17.61 0.55
C GLY A 77 0.32 16.95 -0.35
N GLU A 78 1.46 16.51 0.16
CA GLU A 78 2.40 15.69 -0.63
C GLU A 78 1.82 14.30 -0.87
N VAL A 79 1.84 13.81 -2.12
CA VAL A 79 1.33 12.49 -2.49
C VAL A 79 2.20 11.39 -1.84
N CYS A 80 1.56 10.47 -1.14
CA CYS A 80 2.19 9.30 -0.53
C CYS A 80 1.74 7.98 -1.15
N ARG A 81 0.58 7.95 -1.82
CA ARG A 81 0.14 6.82 -2.64
C ARG A 81 -0.52 7.34 -3.91
N GLU A 82 -0.05 6.84 -5.04
CA GLU A 82 -0.65 7.11 -6.35
C GLU A 82 -1.95 6.32 -6.52
N ARG A 83 -2.85 6.84 -7.35
CA ARG A 83 -4.06 6.12 -7.76
C ARG A 83 -3.71 4.85 -8.55
N ASN A 84 -4.39 3.76 -8.25
CA ASN A 84 -4.28 2.48 -8.98
C ASN A 84 -5.31 2.33 -10.11
N ASP A 85 -6.47 3.00 -9.99
CA ASP A 85 -7.52 3.05 -11.02
C ASP A 85 -7.96 4.51 -11.19
N ASP A 86 -7.82 5.06 -12.40
CA ASP A 86 -8.06 6.48 -12.68
C ASP A 86 -9.49 6.93 -12.39
N ASP A 87 -10.48 6.04 -12.50
CA ASP A 87 -11.89 6.36 -12.30
C ASP A 87 -12.34 6.19 -10.85
N CYS A 88 -11.75 5.22 -10.14
CA CYS A 88 -12.27 4.73 -8.86
C CYS A 88 -11.35 4.92 -7.66
N ASP A 89 -10.06 5.21 -7.88
CA ASP A 89 -9.07 5.39 -6.84
C ASP A 89 -8.61 6.87 -6.79
N LEU A 90 -8.42 7.39 -5.59
CA LEU A 90 -7.94 8.75 -5.36
C LEU A 90 -6.48 8.68 -4.91
N GLU A 91 -5.69 9.71 -5.21
CA GLU A 91 -4.37 9.83 -4.59
C GLU A 91 -4.51 10.06 -3.08
N ASP A 92 -3.64 9.43 -2.29
CA ASP A 92 -3.50 9.74 -0.88
C ASP A 92 -2.35 10.71 -0.67
N VAL A 93 -2.59 11.66 0.25
CA VAL A 93 -1.68 12.74 0.55
C VAL A 93 -1.37 12.78 2.04
N CYS A 94 -0.13 13.13 2.37
CA CYS A 94 0.30 13.32 3.75
C CYS A 94 -0.54 14.42 4.42
N ASP A 95 -0.81 14.23 5.70
CA ASP A 95 -1.54 15.20 6.55
C ASP A 95 -0.63 16.28 7.14
N GLY A 96 0.70 16.11 7.04
CA GLY A 96 1.71 16.98 7.62
C GLY A 96 2.00 16.73 9.11
N THR A 97 1.37 15.71 9.71
CA THR A 97 1.45 15.42 11.15
C THR A 97 1.79 13.98 11.47
N SER A 98 1.56 13.05 10.53
CA SER A 98 1.86 11.64 10.64
C SER A 98 2.95 11.24 9.64
N PRO A 99 3.90 10.36 10.02
CA PRO A 99 4.85 9.78 9.08
C PRO A 99 4.23 8.69 8.18
N TRP A 100 3.04 8.21 8.51
CA TRP A 100 2.31 7.19 7.75
C TRP A 100 1.33 7.84 6.79
N CYS A 101 1.22 7.29 5.57
CA CYS A 101 0.17 7.68 4.65
C CYS A 101 -1.21 7.40 5.28
N PRO A 102 -2.18 8.32 5.21
CA PRO A 102 -3.53 8.04 5.70
C PRO A 102 -4.16 6.86 4.95
N SER A 103 -5.19 6.27 5.56
CA SER A 103 -5.91 5.12 4.97
C SER A 103 -6.45 5.43 3.58
N ASP A 104 -6.43 4.39 2.75
CA ASP A 104 -6.75 4.42 1.34
C ASP A 104 -8.12 5.08 1.05
N ARG A 105 -8.12 6.15 0.24
CA ARG A 105 -9.33 6.89 -0.13
C ARG A 105 -9.77 6.53 -1.55
N PHE A 106 -11.03 6.13 -1.66
CA PHE A 106 -11.63 5.77 -2.95
C PHE A 106 -12.75 6.70 -3.36
N GLN A 107 -13.05 6.69 -4.66
CA GLN A 107 -14.30 7.21 -5.15
C GLN A 107 -15.48 6.43 -4.53
N ALA A 108 -16.59 7.12 -4.30
CA ALA A 108 -17.76 6.50 -3.70
C ALA A 108 -18.24 5.28 -4.50
N ASN A 109 -18.54 4.19 -3.79
CA ASN A 109 -19.12 2.99 -4.38
C ASN A 109 -20.39 3.34 -5.17
N GLY A 110 -20.50 2.84 -6.40
CA GLY A 110 -21.61 3.16 -7.30
C GLY A 110 -21.38 4.34 -8.24
N ALA A 111 -20.24 5.04 -8.17
CA ALA A 111 -19.88 6.03 -9.19
C ALA A 111 -19.62 5.35 -10.55
N PRO A 112 -20.09 5.89 -11.68
CA PRO A 112 -19.87 5.29 -12.99
C PRO A 112 -18.38 5.33 -13.37
N CYS A 113 -17.87 4.23 -13.94
CA CYS A 113 -16.47 4.08 -14.33
C CYS A 113 -16.34 3.28 -15.64
N GLY A 114 -15.13 3.17 -16.18
CA GLY A 114 -14.86 2.38 -17.39
C GLY A 114 -15.66 2.88 -18.59
N LYS A 115 -15.81 4.21 -18.72
CA LYS A 115 -16.66 4.87 -19.73
C LYS A 115 -18.15 4.50 -19.63
N GLY A 116 -18.64 4.18 -18.42
CA GLY A 116 -20.03 3.85 -18.17
C GLY A 116 -20.35 2.35 -18.30
N GLU A 117 -19.34 1.51 -18.45
CA GLU A 117 -19.48 0.04 -18.52
C GLU A 117 -19.54 -0.62 -17.13
N GLY A 118 -19.27 0.13 -16.07
CA GLY A 118 -19.29 -0.37 -14.70
C GLY A 118 -19.48 0.73 -13.66
N TYR A 119 -19.38 0.32 -12.40
CA TYR A 119 -19.48 1.19 -11.25
C TYR A 119 -18.36 0.89 -10.27
N CYS A 120 -17.80 1.93 -9.66
CA CYS A 120 -16.72 1.82 -8.70
C CYS A 120 -17.14 0.98 -7.50
N TYR A 121 -16.23 0.13 -7.06
CA TYR A 121 -16.37 -0.67 -5.86
C TYR A 121 -15.01 -0.87 -5.20
N ASN A 122 -14.84 -0.31 -3.99
CA ASN A 122 -13.62 -0.34 -3.18
C ASN A 122 -12.35 -0.02 -3.99
N GLY A 123 -12.33 1.15 -4.64
CA GLY A 123 -11.16 1.62 -5.38
C GLY A 123 -10.97 1.05 -6.77
N THR A 124 -11.76 0.05 -7.17
CA THR A 124 -11.64 -0.58 -8.50
C THR A 124 -12.88 -0.36 -9.36
N CYS A 125 -12.70 -0.40 -10.68
CA CYS A 125 -13.81 -0.49 -11.64
C CYS A 125 -14.03 -1.94 -12.12
N PRO A 126 -14.80 -2.78 -11.41
CA PRO A 126 -15.09 -4.14 -11.84
C PRO A 126 -16.08 -4.14 -13.02
N THR A 127 -15.73 -4.82 -14.10
CA THR A 127 -16.64 -5.11 -15.22
C THR A 127 -16.66 -6.60 -15.52
N MET A 128 -17.76 -7.11 -16.07
CA MET A 128 -17.86 -8.52 -16.46
C MET A 128 -16.75 -8.89 -17.45
N GLN A 129 -16.46 -8.00 -18.42
CA GLN A 129 -15.39 -8.22 -19.39
C GLN A 129 -14.01 -8.35 -18.74
N ARG A 130 -13.68 -7.47 -17.77
CA ARG A 130 -12.39 -7.55 -17.04
C ARG A 130 -12.26 -8.86 -16.27
N GLN A 131 -13.33 -9.32 -15.63
CA GLN A 131 -13.34 -10.61 -14.94
C GLN A 131 -13.15 -11.78 -15.91
N CYS A 132 -13.83 -11.75 -17.07
CA CYS A 132 -13.64 -12.77 -18.10
C CYS A 132 -12.19 -12.84 -18.58
N THR A 133 -11.59 -11.67 -18.89
CA THR A 133 -10.20 -11.60 -19.33
C THR A 133 -9.23 -12.07 -18.23
N SER A 134 -9.50 -11.77 -16.96
CA SER A 134 -8.65 -12.22 -15.85
C SER A 134 -8.71 -13.74 -15.63
N LEU A 135 -9.87 -14.38 -15.84
CA LEU A 135 -10.04 -15.82 -15.64
C LEU A 135 -9.60 -16.66 -16.84
N TRP A 136 -9.88 -16.18 -18.05
CA TRP A 136 -9.73 -16.95 -19.29
C TRP A 136 -8.70 -16.36 -20.26
N GLY A 137 -8.07 -15.23 -19.93
CA GLY A 137 -7.20 -14.49 -20.83
C GLY A 137 -7.98 -13.71 -21.89
N ASP A 138 -7.25 -13.01 -22.75
CA ASP A 138 -7.88 -12.28 -23.85
C ASP A 138 -8.63 -13.23 -24.79
N SER A 139 -9.90 -12.90 -25.07
CA SER A 139 -10.85 -13.70 -25.84
C SER A 139 -10.45 -13.94 -27.31
N LYS A 140 -9.28 -13.45 -27.75
CA LYS A 140 -8.74 -13.72 -29.09
C LYS A 140 -8.48 -15.21 -29.34
N PHE A 141 -8.43 -16.06 -28.31
CA PHE A 141 -8.21 -17.50 -28.46
C PHE A 141 -9.48 -18.37 -28.58
N LEU A 142 -10.68 -17.87 -28.28
CA LEU A 142 -11.91 -18.69 -28.24
C LEU A 142 -12.77 -18.65 -29.50
N LEU A 143 -12.45 -17.80 -30.48
CA LEU A 143 -13.17 -17.77 -31.77
C LEU A 143 -12.68 -18.83 -32.78
N TYR A 144 -11.63 -19.60 -32.48
CA TYR A 144 -11.06 -20.56 -33.43
C TYR A 144 -11.59 -22.00 -33.31
N ASN A 145 -12.42 -22.34 -32.32
CA ASN A 145 -12.84 -23.74 -32.08
C ASN A 145 -14.35 -23.99 -31.91
N HIS A 146 -15.22 -23.09 -32.40
CA HIS A 146 -16.67 -23.35 -32.47
C HIS A 146 -17.24 -23.31 -33.91
N ARG A 147 -16.43 -23.70 -34.91
CA ARG A 147 -16.95 -24.08 -36.23
C ARG A 147 -16.54 -25.51 -36.60
N THR A 148 -17.24 -26.47 -36.02
CA THR A 148 -17.63 -27.76 -36.63
C THR A 148 -18.84 -28.28 -35.89
#